data_AF-A0A958IAH9-F1
#
_entry.id   AF-A0A958IAH9-F1
#
_cell.length_a   1.000
_cell.length_b   1.000
_cell.length_c   1.000
_cell.angle_alpha   90.00
_cell.angle_beta   90.00
_cell.angle_gamma   90.00
#
_symmetry.space_group_name_H-M   'P 1'
#
loop_
_entity.id
_entity.type
_entity.pdbx_description
1 polymer ?
#
loop_
_entity_poly.entity_id
_entity_poly.type
_entity_poly.pdbx_seq_one_letter_code
_entity_poly.pdbx_strand_id
1 'polypeptide(L)'
;GVLESTALLAQIRDAVALGEDPEWLAFQFHLALVKGIELVAAREQVEEIGFSGGVFQNTFLIDLIEVLLGDRYRLLFHEHLSPNDENIALGQLVFAAREIKTETVLV
;
A
#
# COMPACT_ATOMS: atom_id res chain seq x y z
N GLY A 1 5.38 -11.60 -4.78
CA GLY A 1 6.68 -11.72 -4.08
C GLY A 1 6.45 -11.69 -2.57
N VAL A 2 7.37 -12.22 -1.76
CA VAL A 2 7.31 -12.10 -0.29
C VAL A 2 8.34 -11.06 0.13
N LEU A 3 7.93 -10.10 0.96
CA LEU A 3 8.85 -9.19 1.65
C LEU A 3 9.25 -9.84 2.97
N GLU A 4 10.55 -9.99 3.20
CA GLU A 4 11.11 -10.57 4.43
C GLU A 4 10.99 -9.58 5.60
N SER A 5 9.79 -9.45 6.16
CA SER A 5 9.46 -8.50 7.24
C SER A 5 10.23 -8.78 8.53
N THR A 6 10.57 -10.05 8.79
CA THR A 6 11.36 -10.45 9.96
C THR A 6 12.75 -9.84 9.95
N ALA A 7 13.38 -9.73 8.76
CA ALA A 7 14.68 -9.11 8.60
C ALA A 7 14.61 -7.60 8.85
N LEU A 8 13.58 -6.91 8.34
CA LEU A 8 13.35 -5.49 8.59
C LEU A 8 13.18 -5.21 10.09
N LEU A 9 12.36 -6.00 10.78
CA LEU A 9 12.13 -5.85 12.21
C LEU A 9 13.38 -6.14 13.05
N ALA A 10 14.18 -7.14 12.65
CA ALA A 10 15.45 -7.44 13.31
C ALA A 10 16.44 -6.27 13.17
N GLN A 11 16.55 -5.68 11.98
CA GLN A 11 17.41 -4.50 11.74
C GLN A 11 16.99 -3.31 12.59
N ILE A 12 15.69 -3.00 12.65
CA ILE A 12 15.18 -1.90 13.47
C ILE A 12 15.44 -2.16 14.95
N ARG A 13 15.20 -3.39 15.44
CA ARG A 13 15.48 -3.77 16.84
C ARG A 13 16.95 -3.56 17.18
N ASP A 14 17.85 -4.01 16.33
CA ASP A 14 19.29 -3.93 16.58
C ASP A 14 19.75 -2.46 16.56
N ALA A 15 19.21 -1.63 15.66
CA ALA A 15 19.47 -0.19 15.61
C ALA A 15 18.96 0.55 16.87
N VAL A 16 17.77 0.19 17.37
CA VAL A 16 17.27 0.70 18.66
C VAL A 16 18.21 0.33 19.80
N ALA A 17 18.73 -0.91 19.83
CA ALA A 17 19.66 -1.35 20.87
C ALA A 17 21.01 -0.61 20.82
N LEU A 18 21.39 -0.07 19.66
CA LEU A 18 22.57 0.77 19.47
C LEU A 18 22.32 2.25 19.82
N GLY A 19 21.08 2.62 20.19
CA GLY A 19 20.72 3.98 20.57
C GLY A 19 20.57 4.93 19.39
N GLU A 20 20.23 4.40 18.20
CA GLU A 20 19.87 5.25 17.06
C GLU A 20 18.59 6.05 17.33
N ASP A 21 18.47 7.19 16.63
CA ASP A 21 17.35 8.10 16.80
C ASP A 21 16.01 7.46 16.39
N PRO A 22 15.00 7.41 17.29
CA PRO A 22 13.71 6.78 17.01
C PRO A 22 12.95 7.42 15.85
N GLU A 23 13.07 8.73 15.66
CA GLU A 23 12.38 9.45 14.58
C GLU A 23 12.95 9.03 13.22
N TRP A 24 14.28 8.96 13.13
CA TRP A 24 14.99 8.42 11.97
C TRP A 24 14.62 6.95 11.69
N LEU A 25 14.57 6.09 12.71
CA LEU A 25 14.19 4.69 12.52
C LEU A 25 12.74 4.52 12.06
N ALA A 26 11.82 5.34 12.58
CA ALA A 26 10.44 5.36 12.12
C ALA A 26 10.35 5.77 10.64
N PHE A 27 11.10 6.79 10.22
CA PHE A 27 11.19 7.18 8.81
C PHE A 27 11.71 6.02 7.93
N GLN A 28 12.82 5.40 8.33
CA GLN A 28 13.44 4.30 7.58
C GLN A 28 12.49 3.09 7.44
N PHE A 29 11.67 2.82 8.47
CA PHE A 29 10.63 1.80 8.39
C PHE A 29 9.59 2.13 7.31
N HIS A 30 9.04 3.35 7.30
CA HIS A 30 8.06 3.77 6.28
C HIS A 30 8.68 3.75 4.88
N LEU A 31 9.92 4.22 4.74
CA LEU A 31 10.67 4.17 3.48
C LEU A 31 10.83 2.73 2.98
N ALA A 32 11.16 1.79 3.86
CA ALA A 32 11.28 0.38 3.50
C ALA A 32 9.96 -0.20 2.99
N LEU A 33 8.81 0.20 3.55
CA LEU A 33 7.49 -0.19 3.04
C LEU A 33 7.27 0.34 1.61
N VAL A 34 7.53 1.63 1.37
CA VAL A 34 7.36 2.23 0.03
C VAL A 34 8.29 1.56 -0.99
N LYS A 35 9.53 1.25 -0.62
CA LYS A 35 10.46 0.48 -1.47
C LYS A 35 9.99 -0.95 -1.72
N GLY A 36 9.34 -1.58 -0.74
CA GLY A 36 8.69 -2.87 -0.93
C GLY A 36 7.57 -2.82 -1.98
N ILE A 37 6.73 -1.79 -1.93
CA ILE A 37 5.67 -1.55 -2.93
C ILE A 37 6.30 -1.37 -4.32
N GLU A 38 7.30 -0.50 -4.44
CA GLU A 38 8.02 -0.25 -5.70
C GLU A 38 8.61 -1.52 -6.30
N LEU A 39 9.25 -2.35 -5.47
CA LEU A 39 9.85 -3.62 -5.90
C LEU A 39 8.80 -4.58 -6.47
N VAL A 40 7.65 -4.69 -5.80
CA VAL A 40 6.56 -5.56 -6.27
C VAL A 40 5.95 -4.98 -7.55
N ALA A 41 5.66 -3.69 -7.61
CA ALA A 41 5.08 -3.05 -8.78
C ALA A 41 5.96 -3.21 -10.03
N ALA A 42 7.26 -2.98 -9.90
CA ALA A 42 8.23 -3.16 -10.99
C ALA A 42 8.31 -4.62 -11.46
N ARG A 43 8.29 -5.57 -10.51
CA ARG A 43 8.34 -7.01 -10.81
C ARG A 43 7.08 -7.48 -11.55
N GLU A 44 5.92 -7.03 -11.14
CA GLU A 44 4.64 -7.39 -11.75
C GLU A 44 4.34 -6.55 -13.01
N GLN A 45 5.23 -5.60 -13.36
CA GLN A 45 5.14 -4.73 -14.54
C GLN A 45 3.82 -3.96 -14.63
N VAL A 46 3.32 -3.48 -13.47
CA VAL A 46 2.09 -2.69 -13.41
C VAL A 46 2.38 -1.20 -13.53
N GLU A 47 1.47 -0.47 -14.16
CA GLU A 47 1.54 0.99 -14.32
C GLU A 47 0.64 1.73 -13.31
N GLU A 48 -0.38 1.05 -12.77
CA GLU A 48 -1.36 1.60 -11.82
C GLU A 48 -1.36 0.79 -10.52
N ILE A 49 -1.41 1.49 -9.40
CA ILE A 49 -1.39 0.90 -8.05
C ILE A 49 -2.54 1.48 -7.24
N GLY A 50 -3.45 0.61 -6.80
CA GLY A 50 -4.53 0.97 -5.88
C GLY A 50 -4.15 0.73 -4.42
N PHE A 51 -4.38 1.73 -3.57
CA PHE A 51 -4.09 1.67 -2.14
C PHE A 51 -5.40 1.63 -1.34
N SER A 52 -5.60 0.55 -0.59
CA SER A 52 -6.79 0.31 0.25
C SER A 52 -6.43 -0.52 1.47
N GLY A 53 -7.26 -0.49 2.50
CA GLY A 53 -7.01 -1.08 3.82
C GLY A 53 -6.57 -0.03 4.84
N GLY A 54 -6.82 -0.29 6.13
CA GLY A 54 -6.64 0.69 7.21
C GLY A 54 -5.21 1.22 7.40
N VAL A 55 -4.19 0.50 6.94
CA VAL A 55 -2.78 0.97 6.97
C VAL A 55 -2.61 2.27 6.16
N PHE A 56 -3.35 2.42 5.06
CA PHE A 56 -3.33 3.62 4.23
C PHE A 56 -4.22 4.74 4.79
N GLN A 57 -4.57 4.72 6.08
CA GLN A 57 -5.01 5.91 6.81
C GLN A 57 -3.84 6.69 7.42
N ASN A 58 -2.62 6.13 7.38
CA ASN A 58 -1.41 6.82 7.80
C ASN A 58 -1.03 7.87 6.74
N THR A 59 -1.31 9.15 7.01
CA THR A 59 -1.05 10.25 6.07
C THR A 59 0.43 10.37 5.72
N PHE A 60 1.34 10.16 6.68
CA PHE A 60 2.77 10.19 6.41
C PHE A 60 3.20 9.13 5.39
N LEU A 61 2.62 7.92 5.49
CA LEU A 61 2.86 6.86 4.51
C LEU A 61 2.30 7.24 3.12
N ILE A 62 1.10 7.82 3.05
CA ILE A 62 0.51 8.28 1.79
C ILE A 62 1.41 9.33 1.14
N ASP A 63 1.77 10.38 1.88
CA ASP A 63 2.61 11.47 1.38
C ASP A 63 3.95 10.94 0.86
N LEU A 64 4.56 9.99 1.58
CA LEU A 64 5.82 9.37 1.18
C LEU A 64 5.67 8.50 -0.08
N ILE A 65 4.55 7.78 -0.24
CA ILE A 65 4.23 7.03 -1.45
C ILE A 65 4.08 7.99 -2.63
N GLU A 66 3.30 9.06 -2.47
CA GLU A 66 3.08 10.07 -3.52
C GLU A 66 4.40 10.70 -3.98
N VAL A 67 5.21 11.16 -3.04
CA VAL A 67 6.51 11.81 -3.33
C VAL A 67 7.47 10.85 -4.05
N LEU A 68 7.53 9.58 -3.68
CA LEU A 68 8.55 8.66 -4.20
C LEU A 68 8.10 7.87 -5.45
N LEU A 69 6.79 7.68 -5.63
CA LEU A 69 6.23 6.82 -6.66
C LEU A 69 5.32 7.56 -7.66
N GLY A 70 4.83 8.76 -7.33
CA GLY A 70 3.83 9.49 -8.13
C GLY A 70 4.29 9.87 -9.54
N ASP A 71 5.59 10.08 -9.75
CA ASP A 71 6.15 10.37 -11.08
C ASP A 71 6.25 9.14 -12.00
N ARG A 72 6.08 7.93 -11.44
CA ARG A 72 6.36 6.67 -12.15
C ARG A 72 5.18 5.74 -12.26
N TYR A 73 4.22 5.85 -11.34
CA TYR A 73 3.03 5.02 -11.29
C TYR A 73 1.81 5.91 -11.17
N ARG A 74 0.70 5.46 -11.75
CA ARG A 74 -0.61 6.03 -11.48
C ARG A 74 -1.09 5.52 -10.13
N LEU A 75 -1.09 6.40 -9.13
CA LEU A 75 -1.49 6.06 -7.76
C LEU A 75 -2.98 6.33 -7.57
N LEU A 76 -3.73 5.34 -7.07
CA LEU A 76 -5.15 5.47 -6.77
C LEU A 76 -5.37 5.34 -5.26
N PHE A 77 -5.87 6.40 -4.64
CA PHE A 77 -6.23 6.44 -3.23
C PHE A 77 -7.74 6.61 -3.06
N HIS A 78 -8.27 6.25 -1.88
CA HIS A 78 -9.65 6.59 -1.53
C HIS A 78 -9.77 8.07 -1.18
N GLU A 79 -10.71 8.78 -1.81
CA GLU A 79 -10.95 10.21 -1.55
C GLU A 79 -12.25 10.48 -0.76
N HIS A 80 -13.33 9.78 -1.11
CA HIS A 80 -14.66 10.03 -0.54
C HIS A 80 -15.03 9.08 0.61
N LEU A 81 -14.37 7.94 0.67
CA LEU A 81 -14.67 6.88 1.61
C LEU A 81 -13.39 6.48 2.33
N SER A 82 -13.52 5.93 3.54
CA SER A 82 -12.36 5.41 4.26
C SER A 82 -11.79 4.18 3.53
N PRO A 83 -10.47 4.03 3.40
CA PRO A 83 -9.86 2.82 2.84
C PRO A 83 -10.04 1.59 3.73
N ASN A 84 -10.55 1.74 4.96
CA ASN A 84 -10.67 0.67 5.95
C ASN A 84 -11.96 -0.17 5.81
N ASP A 85 -12.16 -1.06 6.78
CA ASP A 85 -13.22 -2.09 6.77
C ASP A 85 -14.64 -1.53 6.70
N GLU A 86 -14.85 -0.26 7.05
CA GLU A 86 -16.15 0.43 6.95
C GLU A 86 -16.69 0.42 5.51
N ASN A 87 -15.82 0.33 4.49
CA ASN A 87 -16.20 0.39 3.07
C ASN A 87 -15.95 -0.91 2.29
N ILE A 88 -15.64 -2.03 2.97
CA ILE A 88 -15.48 -3.35 2.30
C ILE A 88 -16.76 -3.75 1.56
N ALA A 89 -17.93 -3.53 2.17
CA ALA A 89 -19.22 -3.89 1.58
C ALA A 89 -19.47 -3.21 0.23
N LEU A 90 -18.97 -1.98 0.03
CA LEU A 90 -19.07 -1.30 -1.25
C LEU A 90 -18.24 -2.01 -2.33
N GLY A 91 -16.99 -2.36 -2.01
CA GLY A 91 -16.12 -3.10 -2.94
C GLY A 91 -16.74 -4.45 -3.35
N GLN A 92 -17.34 -5.16 -2.39
CA GLN A 92 -18.07 -6.41 -2.64
C GLN A 92 -19.28 -6.21 -3.57
N LEU A 93 -20.08 -5.17 -3.33
CA LEU A 93 -21.24 -4.84 -4.17
C LEU A 93 -20.83 -4.51 -5.61
N VAL A 94 -19.78 -3.69 -5.78
CA VAL A 94 -19.27 -3.33 -7.11
C VAL A 94 -18.72 -4.55 -7.85
N PHE A 95 -18.00 -5.43 -7.16
CA PHE A 95 -17.50 -6.67 -7.72
C PHE A 95 -18.65 -7.57 -8.22
N ALA A 96 -19.65 -7.82 -7.37
CA ALA A 96 -20.82 -8.63 -7.72
C ALA A 96 -21.61 -8.01 -8.90
N ALA A 97 -21.80 -6.69 -8.89
CA ALA A 97 -22.50 -5.99 -9.98
C ALA A 97 -21.75 -6.08 -11.33
N ARG A 98 -20.42 -6.19 -11.32
CA ARG A 98 -19.61 -6.39 -12.52
C ARG A 98 -19.81 -7.79 -13.11
N GLU A 99 -19.90 -8.83 -12.28
CA GLU A 99 -20.13 -10.20 -12.74
C GLU A 99 -21.51 -10.33 -13.41
N ILE A 100 -22.56 -9.78 -12.80
CA ILE A 100 -23.93 -9.79 -13.35
C ILE A 100 -23.99 -9.10 -14.73
N LYS A 101 -23.30 -7.96 -14.90
CA LYS A 101 -23.22 -7.28 -16.20
C LYS A 101 -22.45 -8.08 -17.25
N THR A 102 -21.46 -8.87 -16.84
CA THR A 102 -20.66 -9.70 -17.75
C THR A 102 -21.48 -10.91 -18.24
N GLU A 103 -22.31 -11.50 -17.38
CA GLU A 103 -23.26 -12.55 -17.77
C GLU A 103 -24.37 -12.04 -18.71
N THR A 104 -24.88 -10.82 -18.48
CA THR A 104 -25.98 -10.27 -19.30
C THR A 104 -25.56 -9.93 -20.75
N VAL A 105 -24.26 -9.80 -21.03
CA VAL A 105 -23.74 -9.55 -22.39
C VAL A 105 -23.46 -10.86 -23.15
N LEU A 106 -23.47 -12.01 -22.46
CA LEU A 106 -23.23 -13.33 -23.04
C LEU A 106 -24.51 -14.16 -23.26
N VAL A 107 -25.69 -13.56 -23.07
CA VAL A 107 -27.01 -14.18 -23.37
C VAL A 107 -27.70 -13.44 -24.51
#